data_AF-I9UAG4-F1
#
_entry.id   AF-I9UAG4-F1
#
_cell.length_a   1.000
_cell.length_b   1.000
_cell.length_c   1.000
_cell.angle_alpha   90.00
_cell.angle_beta   90.00
_cell.angle_gamma   90.00
#
_symmetry.space_group_name_H-M   'P 1'
#
loop_
_entity.id
_entity.type
_entity.pdbx_description
1 polymer ?
#
loop_
_entity_poly.entity_id
_entity_poly.type
_entity_poly.pdbx_seq_one_letter_code
_entity_poly.pdbx_strand_id
1 'polypeptide(L)'
;MNKTYLFITALFVLIFMSCQSAKKNNTERQNEVELVAEKQLAFPLDEQTYYLSISIYQFEENGKEYLHFENTRKSLYDIVIFDIENKQIAKRIPLHKTGPNGLPAVYGSRPSPDSKYILIAQNDISRLSSINDKGEVIRNYDFQTPEGKFAPLHFGSYYNTPAFVKDSCLFMEMSAHKPNMKKKDWSETHMFASLDLRTGEIKWIPIFYPPIFKEEYDNIAGGYGFSYDYNYK
;
A
#
# COMPACT_ATOMS: atom_id res chain seq x y z
N MET A 1 40.30 -59.71 27.88
CA MET A 1 39.14 -59.05 27.23
C MET A 1 39.64 -58.44 25.92
N ASN A 2 39.13 -58.89 24.77
CA ASN A 2 39.71 -58.60 23.45
C ASN A 2 39.60 -57.09 23.13
N LYS A 3 40.69 -56.43 22.70
CA LYS A 3 40.71 -54.99 22.38
C LYS A 3 39.61 -54.60 21.40
N THR A 4 39.21 -55.52 20.52
CA THR A 4 38.09 -55.40 19.57
C THR A 4 36.73 -55.24 20.26
N TYR A 5 36.46 -56.02 21.31
CA TYR A 5 35.21 -55.90 22.07
C TYR A 5 35.16 -54.57 22.82
N LEU A 6 36.28 -54.12 23.38
CA LEU A 6 36.36 -52.81 24.05
C LEU A 6 36.07 -51.66 23.07
N PHE A 7 36.60 -51.75 21.85
CA PHE A 7 36.35 -50.77 20.79
C PHE A 7 34.90 -50.76 20.33
N ILE A 8 34.30 -51.94 20.11
CA ILE A 8 32.89 -52.05 19.71
C ILE A 8 31.96 -51.51 20.81
N THR A 9 32.27 -51.81 22.07
CA THR A 9 31.47 -51.32 23.21
C THR A 9 31.60 -49.79 23.36
N ALA A 10 32.80 -49.24 23.19
CA ALA A 10 33.03 -47.79 23.22
C ALA A 10 32.31 -47.07 22.06
N LEU A 11 32.32 -47.66 20.86
CA LEU A 11 31.62 -47.12 19.69
C LEU A 11 30.09 -47.16 19.87
N PHE A 12 29.56 -48.24 20.47
CA PHE A 12 28.15 -48.34 20.82
C PHE A 12 27.73 -47.27 21.84
N VAL A 13 28.52 -47.04 22.90
CA VAL A 13 28.24 -46.00 23.91
C VAL A 13 28.23 -44.60 23.28
N LEU A 14 29.13 -44.31 22.34
CA LEU A 14 29.19 -43.03 21.61
C LEU A 14 27.96 -42.82 20.71
N ILE A 15 27.48 -43.86 20.03
CA ILE A 15 26.27 -43.80 19.20
C ILE A 15 25.03 -43.55 20.07
N PHE A 16 24.92 -44.21 21.22
CA PHE A 16 23.79 -44.03 22.13
C PHE A 16 23.79 -42.66 22.85
N MET A 17 24.96 -42.05 23.11
CA MET A 17 25.02 -40.68 23.64
C MET A 17 24.70 -39.60 22.61
N SER A 18 24.91 -39.86 21.31
CA SER A 18 24.54 -38.91 20.25
C SER A 18 23.03 -38.90 19.92
N CYS A 19 22.28 -39.86 20.47
CA CYS A 19 20.81 -39.98 20.37
C CYS A 19 20.07 -39.47 21.60
N GLN A 20 20.75 -38.79 22.55
CA GLN A 20 20.03 -37.85 23.39
C GLN A 20 19.58 -36.72 22.47
N SER A 21 18.31 -36.83 22.07
CA SER A 21 17.53 -35.77 21.47
C SER A 21 18.09 -34.42 21.92
N ALA A 22 18.59 -33.65 20.95
CA ALA A 22 18.38 -32.23 21.04
C ALA A 22 16.90 -32.11 21.38
N LYS A 23 16.59 -31.84 22.65
CA LYS A 23 15.26 -31.35 23.01
C LYS A 23 15.13 -30.22 22.01
N LYS A 24 14.28 -30.45 21.00
CA LYS A 24 13.71 -29.40 20.22
C LYS A 24 13.11 -28.57 21.32
N ASN A 25 13.82 -27.53 21.74
CA ASN A 25 13.25 -26.46 22.51
C ASN A 25 12.28 -25.88 21.49
N ASN A 26 11.12 -26.54 21.38
CA ASN A 26 9.85 -25.89 21.23
C ASN A 26 9.69 -25.04 22.50
N THR A 27 10.59 -24.09 22.73
CA THR A 27 10.16 -22.77 23.09
C THR A 27 9.26 -22.41 21.91
N GLU A 28 7.98 -22.79 22.02
CA GLU A 28 6.92 -22.02 21.40
C GLU A 28 7.38 -20.58 21.62
N ARG A 29 7.64 -19.84 20.54
CA ARG A 29 7.82 -18.40 20.65
C ARG A 29 6.53 -17.94 21.31
N GLN A 30 6.55 -17.78 22.64
CA GLN A 30 5.48 -17.09 23.33
C GLN A 30 5.37 -15.76 22.61
N ASN A 31 4.14 -15.38 22.25
CA ASN A 31 3.91 -14.10 21.62
C ASN A 31 4.47 -13.03 22.57
N GLU A 32 5.64 -12.48 22.24
CA GLU A 32 6.38 -11.53 23.09
C GLU A 32 5.58 -10.24 23.29
N VAL A 33 4.62 -10.00 22.40
CA VAL A 33 3.75 -8.83 22.39
C VAL A 33 2.33 -9.22 21.99
N GLU A 34 1.37 -8.46 22.52
CA GLU A 34 -0.03 -8.46 22.08
C GLU A 34 -0.52 -7.02 21.90
N LEU A 35 -1.48 -6.83 20.99
CA LEU A 35 -2.11 -5.52 20.78
C LEU A 35 -3.26 -5.36 21.78
N VAL A 36 -3.13 -4.37 22.67
CA VAL A 36 -4.16 -4.01 23.65
C VAL A 36 -4.72 -2.63 23.30
N ALA A 37 -6.04 -2.50 23.27
CA ALA A 37 -6.69 -1.22 23.04
C ALA A 37 -6.38 -0.25 24.19
N GLU A 38 -5.78 0.89 23.88
CA GLU A 38 -5.40 1.89 24.89
C GLU A 38 -6.40 3.04 24.97
N LYS A 39 -6.69 3.68 23.82
CA LYS A 39 -7.50 4.90 23.73
C LYS A 39 -8.35 4.90 22.47
N GLN A 40 -9.39 5.72 22.47
CA GLN A 40 -10.24 5.97 21.31
C GLN A 40 -10.11 7.42 20.84
N LEU A 41 -9.98 7.58 19.52
CA LEU A 41 -10.18 8.85 18.83
C LEU A 41 -11.60 8.88 18.27
N ALA A 42 -12.31 9.98 18.51
CA ALA A 42 -13.68 10.17 18.05
C ALA A 42 -13.81 11.59 17.49
N PHE A 43 -14.13 11.69 16.20
CA PHE A 43 -14.33 12.94 15.49
C PHE A 43 -15.82 13.15 15.27
N PRO A 44 -16.45 14.19 15.84
CA PRO A 44 -17.84 14.52 15.55
C PRO A 44 -17.99 14.90 14.08
N LEU A 45 -18.97 14.31 13.38
CA LEU A 45 -19.25 14.56 11.97
C LEU A 45 -20.65 15.14 11.79
N ASP A 46 -20.82 15.89 10.70
CA ASP A 46 -22.08 16.40 10.21
C ASP A 46 -22.35 15.91 8.77
N GLU A 47 -23.41 16.42 8.15
CA GLU A 47 -23.79 16.09 6.77
C GLU A 47 -22.75 16.45 5.71
N GLN A 48 -21.75 17.30 6.05
CA GLN A 48 -20.67 17.68 5.16
C GLN A 48 -19.50 16.69 5.18
N THR A 49 -19.56 15.65 6.02
CA THR A 49 -18.49 14.65 6.13
C THR A 49 -19.06 13.25 6.20
N TYR A 50 -18.77 12.43 5.20
CA TYR A 50 -19.14 11.02 5.28
C TYR A 50 -18.09 10.27 6.10
N TYR A 51 -18.55 9.36 6.96
CA TYR A 51 -17.67 8.62 7.89
C TYR A 51 -16.67 7.69 7.21
N LEU A 52 -16.91 7.30 5.95
CA LEU A 52 -16.06 6.40 5.19
C LEU A 52 -15.24 7.17 4.15
N SER A 53 -13.94 6.91 4.16
CA SER A 53 -13.02 7.26 3.09
C SER A 53 -12.23 6.02 2.66
N ILE A 54 -11.79 6.00 1.40
CA ILE A 54 -10.88 4.99 0.87
C ILE A 54 -9.43 5.46 0.78
N SER A 55 -9.16 6.71 1.17
CA SER A 55 -7.85 7.33 1.10
C SER A 55 -7.65 8.19 2.34
N ILE A 56 -7.16 7.52 3.40
CA ILE A 56 -6.90 8.07 4.72
C ILE A 56 -5.43 7.87 5.07
N TYR A 57 -4.73 8.95 5.41
CA TYR A 57 -3.32 8.90 5.78
C TYR A 57 -3.04 9.78 6.98
N GLN A 58 -2.33 9.24 7.97
CA GLN A 58 -1.69 10.08 8.98
C GLN A 58 -0.53 10.83 8.32
N PHE A 59 -0.32 12.09 8.71
CA PHE A 59 0.86 12.86 8.35
C PHE A 59 1.21 13.86 9.44
N GLU A 60 2.45 14.35 9.42
CA GLU A 60 2.91 15.43 10.29
C GLU A 60 3.04 16.74 9.54
N GLU A 61 2.62 17.83 10.17
CA GLU A 61 2.81 19.18 9.67
C GLU A 61 3.06 20.14 10.84
N ASN A 62 4.13 20.93 10.76
CA ASN A 62 4.51 21.89 11.82
C ASN A 62 4.60 21.27 13.24
N GLY A 63 5.05 20.02 13.34
CA GLY A 63 5.21 19.30 14.61
C GLY A 63 3.91 18.77 15.23
N LYS A 64 2.82 18.74 14.45
CA LYS A 64 1.54 18.15 14.85
C LYS A 64 1.12 17.04 13.89
N GLU A 65 0.43 16.04 14.43
CA GLU A 65 -0.11 14.93 13.65
C GLU A 65 -1.55 15.24 13.20
N TYR A 66 -1.81 14.94 11.94
CA TYR A 66 -3.09 15.13 11.30
C TYR A 66 -3.52 13.87 10.56
N LEU A 67 -4.81 13.76 10.29
CA LEU A 67 -5.38 12.75 9.42
C LEU A 67 -5.85 13.42 8.13
N HIS A 68 -5.19 13.11 7.02
CA HIS A 68 -5.72 13.36 5.68
C HIS A 68 -6.88 12.41 5.44
N PHE A 69 -8.04 12.94 5.06
CA PHE A 69 -9.25 12.16 4.84
C PHE A 69 -9.91 12.60 3.53
N GLU A 70 -9.83 11.77 2.50
CA GLU A 70 -10.54 12.03 1.24
C GLU A 70 -12.05 11.88 1.44
N ASN A 71 -12.82 12.95 1.25
CA ASN A 71 -14.26 12.95 1.46
C ASN A 71 -15.00 13.09 0.11
N THR A 72 -14.82 12.07 -0.74
CA THR A 72 -15.34 12.00 -2.12
C THR A 72 -16.45 10.95 -2.28
N ARG A 73 -16.94 10.39 -1.17
CA ARG A 73 -18.04 9.42 -1.18
C ARG A 73 -19.39 10.12 -1.33
N LYS A 74 -20.35 9.41 -1.94
CA LYS A 74 -21.70 9.92 -2.22
C LYS A 74 -21.64 11.20 -3.06
N SER A 75 -22.23 12.29 -2.57
CA SER A 75 -22.25 13.60 -3.22
C SER A 75 -21.15 14.55 -2.74
N LEU A 76 -20.33 14.14 -1.75
CA LEU A 76 -19.28 14.98 -1.19
C LEU A 76 -18.06 14.99 -2.11
N TYR A 77 -17.30 16.09 -2.08
CA TYR A 77 -16.18 16.30 -3.00
C TYR A 77 -15.16 17.30 -2.44
N ASP A 78 -14.57 16.97 -1.30
CA ASP A 78 -13.49 17.73 -0.68
C ASP A 78 -12.48 16.78 0.00
N ILE A 79 -11.43 17.35 0.60
CA ILE A 79 -10.54 16.65 1.52
C ILE A 79 -10.70 17.29 2.88
N VAL A 80 -10.89 16.47 3.90
CA VAL A 80 -10.96 16.90 5.30
C VAL A 80 -9.63 16.59 5.97
N ILE A 81 -9.08 17.57 6.68
CA ILE A 81 -7.90 17.37 7.53
C ILE A 81 -8.40 17.38 8.98
N PHE A 82 -8.25 16.25 9.67
CA PHE A 82 -8.56 16.16 11.10
C PHE A 82 -7.30 16.42 11.94
N ASP A 83 -7.45 17.22 12.99
CA ASP A 83 -6.45 17.37 14.05
C ASP A 83 -6.61 16.22 15.04
N ILE A 84 -5.60 15.36 15.13
CA ILE A 84 -5.65 14.15 15.97
C ILE A 84 -5.66 14.51 17.46
N GLU A 85 -4.87 15.50 17.86
CA GLU A 85 -4.74 15.96 19.25
C GLU A 85 -6.06 16.56 19.74
N ASN A 86 -6.63 17.47 18.95
CA ASN A 86 -7.84 18.21 19.29
C ASN A 86 -9.15 17.48 18.90
N LYS A 87 -9.05 16.34 18.21
CA LYS A 87 -10.18 15.47 17.81
C LYS A 87 -11.28 16.21 17.06
N GLN A 88 -10.87 17.14 16.19
CA GLN A 88 -11.76 18.02 15.43
C GLN A 88 -11.25 18.23 14.00
N ILE A 89 -12.09 18.80 13.14
CA ILE A 89 -11.68 19.21 11.80
C ILE A 89 -10.73 20.42 11.93
N ALA A 90 -9.53 20.30 11.38
CA ALA A 90 -8.55 21.38 11.29
C ALA A 90 -8.85 22.31 10.11
N LYS A 91 -9.09 21.72 8.94
CA LYS A 91 -9.44 22.44 7.71
C LYS A 91 -10.13 21.53 6.69
N ARG A 92 -10.75 22.16 5.69
CA ARG A 92 -11.27 21.53 4.48
C ARG A 92 -10.57 22.10 3.26
N ILE A 93 -10.17 21.22 2.35
CA ILE A 93 -9.53 21.58 1.09
C ILE A 93 -10.58 21.32 -0.01
N PRO A 94 -11.13 22.36 -0.65
CA PRO A 94 -12.17 22.19 -1.65
C PRO A 94 -11.61 21.50 -2.90
N LEU A 95 -12.42 20.63 -3.52
CA LEU A 95 -12.11 20.08 -4.84
C LEU A 95 -13.20 20.54 -5.83
N HIS A 96 -12.79 20.92 -7.04
CA HIS A 96 -13.71 21.36 -8.08
C HIS A 96 -13.73 20.33 -9.21
N LYS A 97 -14.90 19.94 -9.69
CA LYS A 97 -15.00 19.01 -10.84
C LYS A 97 -14.62 19.66 -12.18
N THR A 98 -14.78 20.98 -12.29
CA THR A 98 -14.60 21.75 -13.53
C THR A 98 -13.85 23.05 -13.26
N GLY A 99 -13.50 23.78 -14.33
CA GLY A 99 -12.78 25.04 -14.26
C GLY A 99 -11.25 24.87 -14.27
N PRO A 100 -10.49 25.95 -14.02
CA PRO A 100 -9.02 25.93 -14.09
C PRO A 100 -8.39 24.97 -13.06
N ASN A 101 -9.07 24.72 -11.95
CA ASN A 101 -8.68 23.76 -10.91
C ASN A 101 -9.49 22.44 -10.98
N GLY A 102 -9.99 22.09 -12.16
CA GLY A 102 -10.88 20.95 -12.37
C GLY A 102 -10.18 19.60 -12.17
N LEU A 103 -10.68 18.84 -11.20
CA LEU A 103 -10.38 17.45 -10.90
C LEU A 103 -11.67 16.63 -11.11
N PRO A 104 -11.99 16.16 -12.33
CA PRO A 104 -13.31 15.59 -12.60
C PRO A 104 -13.52 14.18 -12.05
N ALA A 105 -12.47 13.44 -11.70
CA ALA A 105 -12.57 12.01 -11.37
C ALA A 105 -11.63 11.58 -10.22
N VAL A 106 -11.67 12.27 -9.07
CA VAL A 106 -10.82 11.95 -7.91
C VAL A 106 -11.12 10.54 -7.38
N TYR A 107 -10.08 9.73 -7.24
CA TYR A 107 -10.15 8.35 -6.75
C TYR A 107 -8.84 7.98 -6.02
N GLY A 108 -8.56 8.63 -4.90
CA GLY A 108 -7.32 8.50 -4.15
C GLY A 108 -6.56 9.83 -4.05
N SER A 109 -6.09 10.16 -2.84
CA SER A 109 -5.39 11.41 -2.56
C SER A 109 -4.43 11.21 -1.38
N ARG A 110 -3.21 11.75 -1.47
CA ARG A 110 -2.20 11.59 -0.42
C ARG A 110 -1.45 12.88 -0.09
N PRO A 111 -1.18 13.17 1.20
CA PRO A 111 -0.25 14.22 1.58
C PRO A 111 1.16 13.87 1.10
N SER A 112 1.93 14.87 0.65
CA SER A 112 3.18 14.63 -0.12
C SER A 112 4.32 15.61 0.23
N PRO A 113 4.83 15.64 1.47
CA PRO A 113 4.50 14.76 2.58
C PRO A 113 3.41 15.30 3.51
N ASP A 114 3.04 16.57 3.37
CA ASP A 114 2.06 17.27 4.20
C ASP A 114 0.87 17.78 3.35
N SER A 115 0.03 18.62 3.95
CA SER A 115 -1.16 19.16 3.29
C SER A 115 -0.87 20.28 2.28
N LYS A 116 0.35 20.83 2.22
CA LYS A 116 0.73 21.92 1.29
C LYS A 116 0.96 21.42 -0.13
N TYR A 117 1.26 20.13 -0.28
CA TYR A 117 1.41 19.49 -1.57
C TYR A 117 0.74 18.11 -1.51
N ILE A 118 -0.39 17.96 -2.21
CA ILE A 118 -1.18 16.74 -2.21
C ILE A 118 -1.19 16.17 -3.63
N LEU A 119 -1.01 14.86 -3.73
CA LEU A 119 -1.14 14.13 -4.99
C LEU A 119 -2.52 13.49 -5.07
N ILE A 120 -3.15 13.57 -6.23
CA ILE A 120 -4.51 13.13 -6.52
C ILE A 120 -4.48 12.14 -7.68
N ALA A 121 -4.97 10.92 -7.45
CA ALA A 121 -5.21 9.92 -8.47
C ALA A 121 -6.56 10.18 -9.15
N GLN A 122 -6.58 10.17 -10.48
CA GLN A 122 -7.81 10.24 -11.29
C GLN A 122 -7.80 9.12 -12.34
N ASN A 123 -8.08 7.91 -11.85
CA ASN A 123 -7.98 6.66 -12.61
C ASN A 123 -8.73 6.70 -13.95
N ASP A 124 -10.01 7.09 -13.92
CA ASP A 124 -10.92 6.98 -15.07
C ASP A 124 -10.52 7.87 -16.25
N ILE A 125 -9.63 8.82 -16.02
CA ILE A 125 -9.09 9.73 -17.04
C ILE A 125 -7.57 9.63 -17.19
N SER A 126 -6.94 8.62 -16.59
CA SER A 126 -5.48 8.39 -16.68
C SER A 126 -4.67 9.63 -16.28
N ARG A 127 -5.01 10.28 -15.17
CA ARG A 127 -4.36 11.51 -14.73
C ARG A 127 -3.94 11.47 -13.28
N LEU A 128 -2.70 11.85 -13.02
CA LEU A 128 -2.25 12.27 -11.70
C LEU A 128 -2.30 13.80 -11.64
N SER A 129 -2.71 14.37 -10.52
CA SER A 129 -2.65 15.82 -10.29
C SER A 129 -1.94 16.13 -9.00
N SER A 130 -1.23 17.24 -8.93
CA SER A 130 -0.75 17.83 -7.68
C SER A 130 -1.53 19.09 -7.36
N ILE A 131 -1.97 19.25 -6.11
CA ILE A 131 -2.69 20.43 -5.62
C ILE A 131 -2.01 21.04 -4.39
N ASN A 132 -2.33 22.30 -4.11
CA ASN A 132 -1.96 22.95 -2.84
C ASN A 132 -3.06 22.79 -1.77
N ASP A 133 -2.84 23.38 -0.61
CA ASP A 133 -3.76 23.34 0.54
C ASP A 133 -5.06 24.15 0.36
N LYS A 134 -5.22 24.84 -0.77
CA LYS A 134 -6.45 25.55 -1.18
C LYS A 134 -7.24 24.80 -2.25
N GLY A 135 -6.76 23.63 -2.69
CA GLY A 135 -7.37 22.87 -3.76
C GLY A 135 -7.05 23.37 -5.17
N GLU A 136 -6.07 24.28 -5.30
CA GLU A 136 -5.64 24.79 -6.59
C GLU A 136 -4.69 23.79 -7.25
N VAL A 137 -4.91 23.53 -8.54
CA VAL A 137 -4.08 22.59 -9.30
C VAL A 137 -2.73 23.23 -9.59
N ILE A 138 -1.67 22.59 -9.09
CA ILE A 138 -0.28 22.96 -9.38
C ILE A 138 0.13 22.38 -10.74
N ARG A 139 -0.20 21.11 -10.98
CA ARG A 139 0.17 20.40 -12.22
C ARG A 139 -0.70 19.17 -12.44
N ASN A 140 -0.95 18.87 -13.71
CA ASN A 140 -1.51 17.61 -14.17
C ASN A 140 -0.42 16.81 -14.90
N TYR A 141 -0.47 15.49 -14.73
CA TYR A 141 0.38 14.53 -15.41
C TYR A 141 -0.50 13.49 -16.07
N ASP A 142 -0.22 13.20 -17.35
CA ASP A 142 -0.80 12.05 -18.01
C ASP A 142 -0.14 10.80 -17.42
N PHE A 143 -0.96 9.84 -16.99
CA PHE A 143 -0.51 8.61 -16.35
C PHE A 143 -0.92 7.38 -17.16
N GLN A 144 0.05 6.79 -17.83
CA GLN A 144 -0.11 5.60 -18.67
C GLN A 144 1.08 4.68 -18.46
N THR A 145 1.03 3.45 -18.98
CA THR A 145 2.26 2.64 -19.04
C THR A 145 3.31 3.35 -19.93
N PRO A 146 4.61 3.03 -19.81
CA PRO A 146 5.63 3.56 -20.71
C PRO A 146 5.33 3.36 -22.21
N GLU A 147 4.53 2.34 -22.54
CA GLU A 147 4.07 2.03 -23.90
C GLU A 147 2.78 2.79 -24.30
N GLY A 148 2.30 3.72 -23.47
CA GLY A 148 1.10 4.52 -23.73
C GLY A 148 -0.23 3.79 -23.54
N LYS A 149 -0.26 2.72 -22.73
CA LYS A 149 -1.49 1.98 -22.42
C LYS A 149 -2.13 2.49 -21.14
N PHE A 150 -3.43 2.27 -21.00
CA PHE A 150 -4.11 2.49 -19.73
C PHE A 150 -3.41 1.70 -18.61
N ALA A 151 -3.17 2.37 -17.49
CA ALA A 151 -2.62 1.81 -16.27
C ALA A 151 -3.54 2.19 -15.11
N PRO A 152 -3.96 1.23 -14.27
CA PRO A 152 -4.69 1.57 -13.05
C PRO A 152 -3.89 2.54 -12.21
N LEU A 153 -4.52 3.65 -11.83
CA LEU A 153 -3.92 4.69 -11.01
C LEU A 153 -4.70 4.80 -9.71
N HIS A 154 -4.16 4.21 -8.66
CA HIS A 154 -4.78 4.22 -7.34
C HIS A 154 -3.72 4.25 -6.25
N PHE A 155 -3.96 5.10 -5.25
CA PHE A 155 -3.38 4.96 -3.92
C PHE A 155 -4.46 5.25 -2.90
N GLY A 156 -4.60 4.35 -1.94
CA GLY A 156 -5.64 4.39 -0.93
C GLY A 156 -5.22 3.70 0.36
N SER A 157 -6.14 3.73 1.31
CA SER A 157 -6.03 3.08 2.61
C SER A 157 -7.09 2.00 2.82
N TYR A 158 -8.04 1.81 1.88
CA TYR A 158 -9.02 0.72 1.95
C TYR A 158 -8.31 -0.66 1.96
N TYR A 159 -7.30 -0.78 1.10
CA TYR A 159 -6.16 -1.65 1.29
C TYR A 159 -4.92 -0.75 1.29
N ASN A 160 -3.99 -0.98 2.22
CA ASN A 160 -2.87 -0.06 2.43
C ASN A 160 -1.96 -0.02 1.19
N THR A 161 -2.12 1.01 0.36
CA THR A 161 -1.38 1.26 -0.88
C THR A 161 -1.04 2.74 -0.96
N PRO A 162 -0.12 3.22 -0.11
CA PRO A 162 0.10 4.64 0.10
C PRO A 162 0.82 5.34 -1.06
N ALA A 163 1.30 4.59 -2.06
CA ALA A 163 2.41 4.99 -2.92
C ALA A 163 3.62 5.46 -2.08
N PHE A 164 4.70 5.86 -2.73
CA PHE A 164 5.78 6.57 -2.03
C PHE A 164 6.53 7.49 -2.97
N VAL A 165 7.11 8.55 -2.43
CA VAL A 165 7.95 9.48 -3.20
C VAL A 165 9.41 9.27 -2.83
N LYS A 166 10.25 9.06 -3.83
CA LYS A 166 11.71 8.98 -3.70
C LYS A 166 12.35 9.69 -4.88
N ASP A 167 13.35 10.53 -4.62
CA ASP A 167 14.11 11.26 -5.66
C ASP A 167 13.20 12.08 -6.61
N SER A 168 12.12 12.67 -6.07
CA SER A 168 11.06 13.36 -6.83
C SER A 168 10.28 12.49 -7.81
N CYS A 169 10.34 11.17 -7.68
CA CYS A 169 9.49 10.24 -8.40
C CYS A 169 8.42 9.65 -7.48
N LEU A 170 7.17 9.63 -7.93
CA LEU A 170 6.08 8.89 -7.30
C LEU A 170 6.11 7.43 -7.77
N PHE A 171 6.25 6.50 -6.84
CA PHE A 171 6.20 5.06 -7.09
C PHE A 171 4.81 4.53 -6.78
N MET A 172 4.22 3.81 -7.73
CA MET A 172 2.86 3.28 -7.65
C MET A 172 2.86 1.79 -7.98
N GLU A 173 1.99 1.05 -7.28
CA GLU A 173 1.71 -0.34 -7.59
C GLU A 173 1.02 -0.42 -8.95
N MET A 174 1.37 -1.45 -9.71
CA MET A 174 0.86 -1.71 -11.05
C MET A 174 0.27 -3.11 -11.06
N SER A 175 -0.99 -3.21 -11.46
CA SER A 175 -1.65 -4.51 -11.59
C SER A 175 -1.11 -5.31 -12.78
N ALA A 176 -1.43 -6.61 -12.81
CA ALA A 176 -1.24 -7.42 -14.01
C ALA A 176 -1.92 -6.74 -15.22
N HIS A 177 -1.15 -6.53 -16.28
CA HIS A 177 -1.54 -5.71 -17.44
C HIS A 177 -2.06 -6.53 -18.62
N LYS A 178 -2.22 -7.84 -18.45
CA LYS A 178 -2.87 -8.72 -19.44
C LYS A 178 -3.83 -9.70 -18.79
N PRO A 179 -4.96 -10.03 -19.44
CA PRO A 179 -5.79 -11.16 -19.04
C PRO A 179 -5.04 -12.49 -19.25
N ASN A 180 -5.47 -13.53 -18.55
CA ASN A 180 -5.01 -14.92 -18.74
C ASN A 180 -3.49 -15.08 -18.52
N MET A 181 -3.01 -14.55 -17.39
CA MET A 181 -1.62 -14.64 -16.96
C MET A 181 -1.19 -16.10 -16.80
N LYS A 182 -0.18 -16.54 -17.57
CA LYS A 182 0.47 -17.84 -17.40
C LYS A 182 1.53 -17.76 -16.31
N LYS A 183 1.91 -18.91 -15.75
CA LYS A 183 2.94 -19.00 -14.69
C LYS A 183 4.23 -18.22 -15.02
N LYS A 184 4.70 -18.29 -16.27
CA LYS A 184 5.93 -17.60 -16.73
C LYS A 184 5.80 -16.07 -16.80
N ASP A 185 4.57 -15.58 -16.96
CA ASP A 185 4.30 -14.16 -17.20
C ASP A 185 4.47 -13.33 -15.92
N TRP A 186 4.23 -13.94 -14.75
CA TRP A 186 4.35 -13.28 -13.46
C TRP A 186 5.77 -12.77 -13.20
N SER A 187 6.78 -13.60 -13.45
CA SER A 187 8.19 -13.21 -13.29
C SER A 187 8.66 -12.13 -14.29
N GLU A 188 7.87 -11.84 -15.32
CA GLU A 188 8.14 -10.81 -16.33
C GLU A 188 7.27 -9.57 -16.14
N THR A 189 6.34 -9.59 -15.18
CA THR A 189 5.40 -8.49 -14.93
C THR A 189 5.89 -7.61 -13.80
N HIS A 190 6.14 -6.34 -14.10
CA HIS A 190 6.50 -5.33 -13.11
C HIS A 190 5.36 -5.09 -12.11
N MET A 191 5.67 -5.05 -10.83
CA MET A 191 4.74 -4.70 -9.75
C MET A 191 4.64 -3.19 -9.52
N PHE A 192 5.61 -2.42 -10.01
CA PHE A 192 5.67 -0.98 -9.78
C PHE A 192 6.09 -0.23 -11.05
N ALA A 193 5.55 0.99 -11.17
CA ALA A 193 6.07 2.01 -12.04
C ALA A 193 6.34 3.28 -11.22
N SER A 194 7.24 4.13 -11.71
CA SER A 194 7.48 5.45 -11.14
C SER A 194 7.15 6.55 -12.14
N LEU A 195 6.55 7.64 -11.68
CA LEU A 195 6.38 8.88 -12.43
C LEU A 195 7.29 9.97 -11.84
N ASP A 196 8.15 10.57 -12.66
CA ASP A 196 8.96 11.73 -12.28
C ASP A 196 8.06 12.98 -12.17
N LEU A 197 7.98 13.57 -10.97
CA LEU A 197 7.09 14.72 -10.70
C LEU A 197 7.57 16.03 -11.36
N ARG A 198 8.77 16.05 -11.94
CA ARG A 198 9.34 17.20 -12.67
C ARG A 198 9.11 17.06 -14.17
N THR A 199 9.23 15.86 -14.72
CA THR A 199 9.12 15.65 -16.18
C THR A 199 7.80 15.03 -16.61
N GLY A 200 7.14 14.28 -15.72
CA GLY A 200 6.01 13.40 -16.05
C GLY A 200 6.44 12.08 -16.69
N GLU A 201 7.74 11.80 -16.79
CA GLU A 201 8.26 10.56 -17.38
C GLU A 201 7.90 9.35 -16.51
N ILE A 202 7.39 8.29 -17.13
CA ILE A 202 7.00 7.05 -16.46
C ILE A 202 8.01 5.96 -16.77
N LYS A 203 8.45 5.22 -15.75
CA LYS A 203 9.43 4.13 -15.85
C LYS A 203 8.93 2.89 -15.14
N TRP A 204 9.12 1.73 -15.76
CA TRP A 204 9.01 0.46 -15.07
C TRP A 204 10.09 0.31 -14.02
N ILE A 205 9.71 -0.19 -12.85
CA ILE A 205 10.65 -0.53 -11.78
C ILE A 205 10.91 -2.03 -11.84
N PRO A 206 12.18 -2.49 -11.83
CA PRO A 206 12.54 -3.91 -12.00
C PRO A 206 12.27 -4.75 -10.74
N ILE A 207 11.05 -4.64 -10.21
CA ILE A 207 10.48 -5.46 -9.15
C ILE A 207 9.31 -6.19 -9.79
N PHE A 208 9.39 -7.53 -9.83
CA PHE A 208 8.46 -8.38 -10.57
C PHE A 208 7.61 -9.21 -9.64
N TYR A 209 6.43 -9.64 -10.12
CA TYR A 209 5.58 -10.54 -9.35
C TYR A 209 6.30 -11.88 -9.08
N PRO A 210 6.15 -12.45 -7.87
CA PRO A 210 6.74 -13.74 -7.55
C PRO A 210 6.07 -14.89 -8.32
N PRO A 211 6.80 -15.96 -8.69
CA PRO A 211 6.26 -17.08 -9.47
C PRO A 211 5.46 -18.08 -8.61
N ILE A 212 4.62 -17.58 -7.72
CA ILE A 212 3.82 -18.37 -6.76
C ILE A 212 2.37 -18.60 -7.22
N PHE A 213 1.93 -17.88 -8.26
CA PHE A 213 0.61 -18.04 -8.86
C PHE A 213 0.56 -19.30 -9.73
N LYS A 214 -0.27 -20.27 -9.33
CA LYS A 214 -0.31 -21.62 -9.92
C LYS A 214 -1.45 -21.82 -10.93
N GLU A 215 -2.56 -21.11 -10.75
CA GLU A 215 -3.73 -21.19 -11.62
C GLU A 215 -3.60 -20.23 -12.80
N GLU A 216 -4.19 -20.59 -13.95
CA GLU A 216 -4.53 -19.61 -14.98
C GLU A 216 -5.56 -18.67 -14.36
N TYR A 217 -5.08 -17.55 -13.82
CA TYR A 217 -5.95 -16.56 -13.20
C TYR A 217 -6.81 -15.94 -14.30
N ASP A 218 -8.08 -16.36 -14.37
CA ASP A 218 -9.10 -15.61 -15.08
C ASP A 218 -9.25 -14.29 -14.34
N ASN A 219 -8.76 -13.23 -14.96
CA ASN A 219 -8.90 -11.86 -14.50
C ASN A 219 -10.40 -11.54 -14.52
N ILE A 220 -11.12 -11.84 -13.43
CA ILE A 220 -12.50 -11.38 -13.28
C ILE A 220 -12.41 -9.86 -13.10
N ALA A 221 -12.74 -9.15 -14.17
CA ALA A 221 -12.89 -7.72 -14.19
C ALA A 221 -13.62 -7.23 -12.92
N GLY A 222 -13.00 -6.33 -12.16
CA GLY A 222 -13.69 -5.52 -11.15
C GLY A 222 -13.41 -5.83 -9.67
N GLY A 223 -12.51 -6.75 -9.33
CA GLY A 223 -12.12 -6.99 -7.95
C GLY A 223 -10.99 -6.06 -7.48
N TYR A 224 -11.33 -4.91 -6.92
CA TYR A 224 -10.38 -4.11 -6.13
C TYR A 224 -9.87 -4.96 -4.94
N GLY A 225 -8.54 -5.07 -4.80
CA GLY A 225 -7.88 -5.57 -3.60
C GLY A 225 -7.32 -6.99 -3.75
N PHE A 226 -6.00 -7.08 -3.91
CA PHE A 226 -5.25 -8.30 -3.65
C PHE A 226 -5.25 -8.58 -2.13
N SER A 227 -6.22 -9.34 -1.64
CA SER A 227 -6.16 -9.96 -0.32
C SER A 227 -5.51 -11.33 -0.47
N TYR A 228 -4.23 -11.45 -0.10
CA TYR A 228 -3.56 -12.73 0.00
C TYR A 228 -3.88 -13.37 1.35
N ASP A 229 -5.01 -14.08 1.44
CA ASP A 229 -5.20 -15.04 2.52
C ASP A 229 -4.30 -16.25 2.25
N TYR A 230 -3.10 -16.23 2.82
CA TYR A 230 -2.24 -17.40 2.92
C TYR A 230 -2.83 -18.36 3.96
N ASN A 231 -3.90 -19.06 3.59
CA ASN A 231 -4.30 -20.27 4.30
C ASN A 231 -3.29 -21.37 3.99
N TYR A 232 -2.20 -21.41 4.75
CA TYR A 232 -1.38 -22.61 4.88
C TYR A 232 -2.25 -23.67 5.58
N LYS A 233 -2.65 -24.69 4.81
CA LYS A 233 -3.11 -25.97 5.36
C LYS A 233 -1.92 -26.83 5.76
#